data_AF-A0A9D8SJD9-F1
#
_entry.id   AF-A0A9D8SJD9-F1
#
_cell.length_a   1.000
_cell.length_b   1.000
_cell.length_c   1.000
_cell.angle_alpha   90.00
_cell.angle_beta   90.00
_cell.angle_gamma   90.00
#
_symmetry.space_group_name_H-M   'P 1'
#
loop_
_entity.id
_entity.type
_entity.pdbx_description
1 polymer ?
#
loop_
_entity_poly.entity_id
_entity_poly.type
_entity_poly.pdbx_seq_one_letter_code
_entity_poly.pdbx_strand_id
1 'polypeptide(L)'
;MSEYWKVTDAARILAVSPETIRQWCASGILPHIQVNRVIRIPKREFEEKIRQLGKTASQEVAKYKERISQSAAVSKELDEILG
;
A
#
# COMPACT_ATOMS: atom_id res chain seq x y z
N MET A 1 20.93 12.65 -11.20
CA MET A 1 20.13 12.01 -12.26
C MET A 1 18.73 11.79 -11.71
N SER A 2 17.68 12.27 -12.39
CA SER A 2 16.30 12.05 -11.92
C SER A 2 15.91 10.60 -12.22
N GLU A 3 16.02 9.72 -11.23
CA GLU A 3 15.55 8.34 -11.33
C GLU A 3 14.02 8.29 -11.24
N TYR A 4 13.39 7.54 -12.14
CA TYR A 4 11.94 7.37 -12.19
C TYR A 4 11.57 5.89 -12.06
N TRP A 5 10.69 5.59 -11.12
CA TRP A 5 10.08 4.28 -10.96
C TRP A 5 8.96 4.07 -11.97
N LYS A 6 8.81 2.82 -12.41
CA LYS A 6 7.59 2.38 -13.08
C LYS A 6 6.56 2.03 -12.02
N VAL A 7 5.29 2.06 -12.43
CA VAL A 7 4.15 1.62 -11.61
C VAL A 7 4.40 0.23 -11.02
N THR A 8 4.94 -0.70 -11.81
CA THR A 8 5.20 -2.08 -11.38
C THR A 8 6.27 -2.18 -10.30
N ASP A 9 7.32 -1.36 -10.38
CA ASP A 9 8.39 -1.38 -9.39
C ASP A 9 7.92 -0.72 -8.08
N ALA A 10 7.15 0.38 -8.16
CA ALA A 10 6.54 1.01 -6.99
C ALA A 10 5.53 0.08 -6.29
N ALA A 11 4.74 -0.67 -7.06
CA ALA A 11 3.82 -1.69 -6.57
C ALA A 11 4.55 -2.78 -5.77
N ARG A 12 5.73 -3.23 -6.24
CA ARG A 12 6.56 -4.21 -5.55
C ARG A 12 7.12 -3.69 -4.23
N ILE A 13 7.60 -2.45 -4.18
CA ILE A 13 8.11 -1.84 -2.94
C ILE A 13 7.00 -1.78 -1.88
N LEU A 14 5.80 -1.39 -2.31
CA LEU A 14 4.66 -1.18 -1.40
C LEU A 14 3.85 -2.45 -1.13
N ALA A 15 4.21 -3.55 -1.79
CA ALA A 15 3.45 -4.80 -1.79
C ALA A 15 1.95 -4.60 -2.08
N VAL A 16 1.62 -3.67 -2.98
CA VAL A 16 0.24 -3.42 -3.44
C VAL A 16 0.10 -3.76 -4.91
N SER A 17 -1.14 -3.92 -5.38
CA SER A 17 -1.42 -4.15 -6.79
C SER A 17 -1.06 -2.93 -7.65
N PRO A 18 -0.60 -3.13 -8.91
CA PRO A 18 -0.31 -2.03 -9.82
C PRO A 18 -1.54 -1.17 -10.14
N GLU A 19 -2.74 -1.73 -10.08
CA GLU A 19 -3.99 -0.97 -10.18
C GLU A 19 -4.18 0.00 -9.02
N THR A 20 -3.87 -0.42 -7.79
CA THR A 20 -3.89 0.46 -6.61
C THR A 20 -2.95 1.64 -6.78
N ILE A 21 -1.73 1.41 -7.30
CA ILE A 21 -0.78 2.49 -7.60
C ILE A 21 -1.33 3.44 -8.67
N ARG A 22 -1.97 2.93 -9.74
CA ARG A 22 -2.61 3.77 -10.76
C ARG A 22 -3.74 4.61 -10.16
N GLN A 23 -4.56 4.01 -9.30
CA GLN A 23 -5.64 4.71 -8.62
C GLN A 23 -5.10 5.79 -7.70
N TRP A 24 -4.03 5.53 -6.94
CA TRP A 24 -3.39 6.53 -6.09
C TRP A 24 -2.72 7.66 -6.88
N CYS A 25 -2.18 7.37 -8.06
CA CYS A 25 -1.72 8.40 -8.98
C CYS A 25 -2.92 9.25 -9.46
N ALA A 26 -4.01 8.62 -9.91
CA ALA A 26 -5.22 9.31 -10.36
C ALA A 26 -5.88 10.15 -9.27
N SER A 27 -5.88 9.68 -8.02
CA SER A 27 -6.38 10.39 -6.83
C SER A 27 -5.42 11.48 -6.32
N GLY A 28 -4.21 11.61 -6.87
CA GLY A 28 -3.23 12.61 -6.43
C GLY A 28 -2.53 12.30 -5.10
N ILE A 29 -2.66 11.07 -4.59
CA ILE A 29 -2.04 10.62 -3.33
C ILE A 29 -0.54 10.41 -3.54
N LEU A 30 -0.17 9.83 -4.68
CA LEU A 30 1.22 9.58 -5.06
C LEU A 30 1.69 10.61 -6.10
N PRO A 31 2.91 11.17 -5.92
CA PRO A 31 3.53 12.02 -6.91
C PRO A 31 3.82 11.21 -8.17
N HIS A 32 3.29 11.66 -9.30
CA HIS A 32 3.47 10.99 -10.59
C HIS A 32 3.63 12.02 -11.70
N ILE A 33 4.34 11.62 -12.74
CA ILE A 33 4.55 12.39 -13.96
C ILE A 33 4.09 11.48 -15.10
N GLN A 34 3.12 11.96 -15.87
CA GLN A 34 2.70 11.27 -17.08
C GLN A 34 3.58 11.73 -18.24
N VAL A 35 4.38 10.81 -18.79
CA VAL A 35 5.16 11.05 -19.99
C VAL A 35 4.47 10.33 -21.14
N ASN A 36 3.77 11.10 -21.97
CA ASN A 36 2.94 10.61 -23.07
C ASN A 36 1.83 9.66 -22.56
N ARG A 37 2.02 8.34 -22.69
CA ARG A 37 1.08 7.29 -22.21
C ARG A 37 1.60 6.50 -21.01
N VAL A 38 2.78 6.87 -20.47
CA VAL A 38 3.45 6.10 -19.42
C VAL A 38 3.50 6.91 -18.14
N ILE A 39 2.96 6.34 -17.06
CA ILE A 39 3.06 6.90 -15.72
C ILE A 39 4.46 6.59 -15.16
N ARG A 40 5.17 7.64 -14.77
CA ARG A 40 6.49 7.59 -14.15
C ARG A 40 6.42 8.24 -12.77
N ILE A 41 6.98 7.57 -11.78
CA ILE A 41 6.94 8.01 -10.40
C ILE A 41 8.34 8.51 -10.06
N PRO A 42 8.54 9.81 -9.77
CA PRO A 42 9.85 10.32 -9.38
C PRO A 42 10.31 9.65 -8.08
N LYS A 43 11.47 8.98 -8.12
CA LYS A 43 12.01 8.17 -7.02
C LYS A 43 12.09 8.94 -5.71
N ARG A 44 12.67 10.14 -5.78
CA ARG A 44 12.88 11.01 -4.61
C ARG A 44 11.56 11.35 -3.92
N GLU A 45 10.60 11.90 -4.67
CA GLU A 45 9.30 12.30 -4.12
C GLU A 45 8.53 11.10 -3.57
N PHE A 46 8.63 9.94 -4.24
CA PHE A 46 8.05 8.70 -3.77
C PHE A 46 8.63 8.29 -2.42
N GLU A 47 9.96 8.22 -2.29
CA GLU A 47 10.62 7.89 -1.03
C GLU A 47 10.26 8.88 0.09
N GLU A 48 10.21 10.18 -0.21
CA GLU A 48 9.78 11.20 0.75
C GLU A 48 8.33 11.00 1.19
N LYS A 49 7.42 10.69 0.24
CA LYS A 49 6.00 10.41 0.54
C LYS A 49 5.82 9.11 1.32
N ILE A 50 6.57 8.06 1.00
CA ILE A 50 6.55 6.80 1.75
C ILE A 50 7.12 7.00 3.15
N ARG A 51 8.13 7.85 3.32
CA ARG A 51 8.65 8.19 4.65
C ARG A 51 7.61 8.95 5.49
N GLN A 52 6.80 9.80 4.86
CA GLN A 52 5.67 10.47 5.52
C GLN A 52 4.54 9.49 5.85
N LEU A 53 4.17 8.63 4.90
CA LEU A 53 3.12 7.62 5.07
C LEU A 53 3.51 6.51 6.03
N GLY A 54 4.78 6.10 6.10
CA GLY A 54 5.28 5.06 7.00
C GLY A 54 5.07 5.40 8.48
N LYS A 55 5.08 6.68 8.86
CA LYS A 55 4.70 7.09 10.22
C LYS A 55 3.22 6.80 10.53
N THR A 56 2.36 6.77 9.51
CA THR A 56 0.91 6.57 9.63
C THR A 56 0.49 5.13 9.34
N ALA A 57 1.10 4.46 8.35
CA ALA A 57 0.76 3.12 7.88
C ALA A 57 1.22 2.01 8.85
N SER A 58 2.33 2.20 9.57
CA SER A 58 2.77 1.24 10.60
C SER A 58 1.76 1.11 11.74
N GLN A 59 1.00 2.17 12.04
CA GLN A 59 -0.01 2.15 13.10
C GLN A 59 -1.32 1.50 12.62
N GLU A 60 -1.72 1.74 11.37
CA GLU A 60 -2.97 1.21 10.82
C GLU A 60 -2.86 -0.27 10.43
N VAL A 61 -1.73 -0.71 9.86
CA VAL A 61 -1.48 -2.13 9.55
C VAL A 61 -1.35 -2.97 10.82
N ALA A 62 -0.79 -2.40 11.89
CA ALA A 62 -0.76 -3.06 13.20
C ALA A 62 -2.18 -3.29 13.73
N LYS A 63 -3.04 -2.26 13.72
CA LYS A 63 -4.46 -2.39 14.11
C LYS A 63 -5.22 -3.41 13.27
N TYR A 64 -4.99 -3.43 11.96
CA TYR A 64 -5.70 -4.36 11.07
C TYR A 64 -5.26 -5.82 11.30
N LYS A 65 -3.96 -6.08 11.49
CA LYS A 65 -3.45 -7.41 11.87
C LYS A 65 -3.99 -7.89 13.22
N GLU A 66 -4.11 -6.98 14.19
CA GLU A 66 -4.64 -7.31 15.53
C GLU A 66 -6.12 -7.71 15.47
N ARG A 67 -6.93 -7.01 14.65
CA ARG A 67 -8.35 -7.35 14.43
C ARG A 67 -8.54 -8.70 13.73
N ILE A 68 -7.69 -9.05 12.77
CA ILE A 68 -7.73 -10.36 12.10
C ILE A 68 -7.33 -11.48 13.07
N SER A 69 -6.37 -11.22 13.96
CA SER A 69 -5.99 -12.18 14.99
C SER A 69 -7.12 -12.45 15.99
N GLN A 70 -7.95 -11.46 16.30
CA GLN A 70 -9.13 -11.64 17.16
C GLN A 70 -10.27 -12.39 16.45
N SER A 71 -10.50 -12.17 15.15
CA SER A 71 -11.56 -12.90 14.42
C SER A 71 -11.22 -14.38 14.18
N ALA A 72 -9.93 -14.73 14.05
CA ALA A 72 -9.50 -16.12 13.93
C ALA A 72 -9.70 -16.93 15.23
N ALA A 73 -9.68 -16.27 16.39
CA ALA A 73 -10.05 -16.89 17.67
C ALA A 73 -11.56 -17.15 17.76
N VAL A 74 -12.37 -16.20 17.27
CA VAL A 74 -13.85 -16.33 17.24
C VAL A 74 -14.30 -17.49 16.34
N SER A 75 -13.62 -17.75 15.22
CA SER A 75 -13.94 -18.89 14.35
C SER A 75 -13.62 -20.26 14.98
N LYS A 76 -12.65 -20.34 15.89
CA LYS A 76 -12.35 -21.57 16.63
C LYS A 76 -13.35 -21.82 17.77
N GLU A 77 -13.75 -20.77 18.49
CA GLU A 77 -14.77 -20.87 19.55
C GLU A 77 -16.15 -21.26 19.02
N LEU A 78 -16.54 -20.80 17.82
CA LEU A 78 -17.84 -21.14 17.21
C LEU A 78 -17.94 -22.61 16.74
N ASP A 79 -16.83 -23.23 16.37
CA ASP A 79 -16.78 -24.64 15.94
C ASP A 79 -16.89 -25.60 17.15
N GLU A 80 -16.45 -25.18 18.32
CA GLU A 80 -16.44 -25.98 19.57
C GLU A 80 -17.79 -25.94 20.32
N ILE A 81 -18.65 -24.95 20.03
CA ILE A 81 -19.99 -24.79 20.64
C ILE A 81 -21.09 -25.45 19.80
N LEU A 82 -20.92 -25.51 18.48
CA LEU A 82 -21.89 -26.11 17.53
C LEU A 82 -21.54 -27.55 17.12
N GLY A 83 -20.43 -28.10 17.65
CA GLY A 83 -20.00 -29.49 17.50
C GLY A 83 -20.55 -30.41 18.58
#